data_AF-A0A015LIC5-F1
#
_entry.id   AF-A0A015LIC5-F1
#
_cell.length_a   1.000
_cell.length_b   1.000
_cell.length_c   1.000
_cell.angle_alpha   90.00
_cell.angle_beta   90.00
_cell.angle_gamma   90.00
#
_symmetry.space_group_name_H-M   'P 1'
#
loop_
_entity.id
_entity.type
_entity.pdbx_description
1 polymer ?
#
loop_
_entity_poly.entity_id
_entity_poly.type
_entity_poly.pdbx_seq_one_letter_code
_entity_poly.pdbx_strand_id
1 'polypeptide(L)'
;METSDPTRRLIQGSNVWNLAIIDNIDFKEKSFKFGNIYDVTHGSSHMTLRMAFQIQLPIEVEAGPEKIIELTAKTPLFEYWY
;
A
#
# COMPACT_ATOMS: atom_id res chain seq x y z
N MET A 1 8.94 6.56 -25.80
CA MET A 1 7.94 6.09 -24.81
C MET A 1 8.32 6.80 -23.53
N GLU A 2 7.58 7.84 -23.12
CA GLU A 2 7.87 8.47 -21.83
C GLU A 2 7.70 7.43 -20.74
N THR A 3 8.74 7.21 -19.95
CA THR A 3 8.66 6.39 -18.75
C THR A 3 7.76 7.10 -17.76
N SER A 4 6.51 6.68 -17.66
CA SER A 4 5.59 7.20 -16.65
C SER A 4 6.15 6.87 -15.28
N ASP A 5 6.64 7.88 -14.56
CA ASP A 5 7.05 7.74 -13.16
C ASP A 5 5.80 7.57 -12.28
N PRO A 6 5.56 6.37 -11.72
CA PRO A 6 4.36 6.09 -10.95
C PRO A 6 4.31 6.87 -9.63
N THR A 7 5.45 7.34 -9.12
CA THR A 7 5.49 8.12 -7.87
C THR A 7 4.78 9.46 -8.02
N ARG A 8 4.73 10.02 -9.23
CA ARG A 8 3.99 11.26 -9.55
C ARG A 8 2.48 11.13 -9.39
N ARG A 9 1.95 9.91 -9.30
CA ARG A 9 0.52 9.64 -9.06
C ARG A 9 0.17 9.51 -7.59
N LEU A 10 1.15 9.44 -6.70
CA LEU A 10 0.93 9.37 -5.26
C LEU A 10 0.48 10.72 -4.74
N ILE A 11 -0.52 10.71 -3.84
CA ILE A 11 -0.96 11.89 -3.13
C ILE A 11 0.19 12.35 -2.22
N GLN A 12 0.56 13.61 -2.33
CA GLN A 12 1.59 14.26 -1.51
C GLN A 12 0.91 15.10 -0.43
N GLY A 13 1.28 14.88 0.82
CA GLY A 13 0.78 15.65 1.96
C GLY A 13 1.36 15.14 3.28
N SER A 14 1.55 16.04 4.24
CA SER A 14 2.01 15.75 5.61
C SER A 14 1.09 14.76 6.33
N ASN A 15 -0.21 14.78 6.02
CA ASN A 15 -1.26 13.94 6.60
C ASN A 15 -1.63 12.71 5.76
N VAL A 16 -0.82 12.33 4.77
CA VAL A 16 -1.07 11.17 3.90
C VAL A 16 -0.30 9.97 4.42
N TRP A 17 -1.01 8.89 4.73
CA TRP A 17 -0.42 7.63 5.18
C TRP A 17 -0.46 6.59 4.04
N ASN A 18 0.70 6.01 3.74
CA ASN A 18 0.82 4.91 2.80
C ASN A 18 0.53 3.60 3.53
N LEU A 19 -0.65 3.02 3.29
CA LEU A 19 -1.09 1.80 3.97
C LEU A 19 -0.42 0.56 3.40
N ALA A 20 -0.37 0.47 2.07
CA ALA A 20 0.24 -0.64 1.36
C ALA A 20 0.60 -0.25 -0.07
N ILE A 21 1.62 -0.91 -0.62
CA ILE A 21 1.97 -0.88 -2.03
C ILE A 21 1.97 -2.32 -2.52
N ILE A 22 1.18 -2.60 -3.56
CA ILE A 22 1.23 -3.88 -4.26
C ILE A 22 1.86 -3.62 -5.61
N ASP A 23 3.00 -4.24 -5.86
CA ASP A 23 3.73 -4.12 -7.11
C ASP A 23 3.81 -5.47 -7.81
N ASN A 24 4.28 -5.45 -9.06
CA ASN A 24 4.56 -6.63 -9.87
C ASN A 24 3.35 -7.56 -10.09
N ILE A 25 2.13 -7.00 -10.16
CA ILE A 25 0.94 -7.76 -10.53
C ILE A 25 0.98 -7.98 -12.06
N ASP A 26 1.37 -9.18 -12.48
CA ASP A 26 1.37 -9.57 -13.90
C ASP A 26 -0.05 -9.85 -14.38
N PHE A 27 -0.57 -8.98 -15.25
CA PHE A 27 -1.78 -9.26 -16.01
C PHE A 27 -1.40 -10.03 -17.26
N LYS A 28 -1.94 -11.24 -17.38
CA LYS A 28 -2.00 -11.97 -18.64
C LYS A 28 -3.40 -11.82 -19.19
N GLU A 29 -3.54 -11.09 -20.29
CA GLU A 29 -4.78 -11.10 -21.05
C GLU A 29 -4.99 -12.52 -21.61
N LYS A 30 -5.83 -13.32 -20.94
CA LYS A 30 -6.27 -14.62 -21.44
C LYS A 30 -7.53 -14.40 -22.27
N SER A 31 -7.37 -13.97 -23.52
CA SER A 31 -8.40 -14.26 -24.52
C SER A 31 -8.31 -15.75 -24.87
N PHE A 32 -8.77 -16.62 -23.96
CA PHE A 32 -8.95 -18.02 -24.28
C PHE A 32 -10.16 -18.14 -25.20
N LYS A 33 -9.93 -18.17 -26.51
CA LYS A 33 -10.93 -18.77 -27.40
C LYS A 33 -11.09 -20.23 -26.95
N PHE A 34 -12.33 -20.70 -26.86
CA PHE A 34 -12.65 -22.10 -26.56
C PHE A 34 -11.89 -22.99 -27.57
N GLY A 35 -10.77 -23.58 -27.13
CA GLY A 35 -9.80 -24.21 -28.00
C GLY A 35 -8.51 -24.52 -27.24
N ASN A 36 -7.88 -25.64 -27.58
CA ASN A 36 -6.80 -26.28 -26.85
C ASN A 36 -5.65 -25.32 -26.49
N ILE A 37 -5.25 -25.29 -25.22
CA ILE A 37 -4.20 -24.42 -24.64
C ILE A 37 -2.80 -24.59 -25.24
N TYR A 38 -2.60 -25.61 -26.08
CA TYR A 38 -1.31 -25.90 -26.72
C TYR A 38 -1.19 -25.35 -28.15
N ASP A 39 -2.27 -24.85 -28.75
CA ASP A 39 -2.31 -24.44 -30.16
C ASP A 39 -2.90 -23.04 -30.34
N VAL A 40 -2.42 -22.10 -29.53
CA VAL A 40 -2.72 -20.67 -29.73
C VAL A 40 -1.37 -19.97 -29.77
N THR A 41 -1.02 -19.33 -30.89
CA THR A 41 0.11 -18.39 -30.94
C THR A 41 -0.10 -17.35 -29.84
N HIS A 42 0.70 -17.44 -28.77
CA HIS A 42 0.54 -16.67 -27.55
C HIS A 42 1.00 -15.23 -27.78
N GLY A 43 0.13 -14.39 -28.33
CA GLY A 43 0.24 -12.94 -28.21
C GLY A 43 -0.18 -12.50 -26.81
N SER A 44 0.51 -12.95 -25.76
CA SER A 44 0.23 -12.45 -24.41
C SER A 44 0.85 -11.07 -24.26
N SER A 45 -0.01 -10.05 -24.23
CA SER A 45 0.36 -8.73 -23.71
C SER A 45 0.64 -8.89 -22.21
N HIS A 46 1.89 -8.67 -21.80
CA HIS A 46 2.27 -8.60 -20.40
C HIS A 46 2.14 -7.15 -19.95
N MET A 47 1.24 -6.90 -19.01
CA MET A 47 1.14 -5.59 -18.37
C MET A 47 1.28 -5.76 -16.87
N THR A 48 2.26 -5.07 -16.29
CA THR A 48 2.46 -5.03 -14.84
C THR A 48 1.62 -3.92 -14.25
N LEU A 49 0.76 -4.24 -13.29
CA LEU A 49 0.05 -3.24 -12.50
C LEU A 49 0.76 -3.01 -11.17
N ARG A 50 0.83 -1.74 -10.79
CA ARG A 50 1.25 -1.27 -9.47
C ARG A 50 0.10 -0.50 -8.85
N MET A 51 -0.29 -0.87 -7.63
CA MET A 51 -1.34 -0.23 -6.85
C MET A 51 -0.74 0.36 -5.57
N ALA A 52 -1.16 1.58 -5.21
CA ALA A 52 -0.84 2.20 -3.94
C ALA A 52 -2.13 2.50 -3.18
N PHE A 53 -2.19 2.10 -1.92
CA PHE A 53 -3.31 2.38 -1.02
C PHE A 53 -2.88 3.49 -0.06
N GLN A 54 -3.48 4.66 -0.22
CA GLN A 54 -3.20 5.83 0.59
C GLN A 54 -4.47 6.27 1.30
N ILE A 55 -4.33 6.73 2.54
CA ILE A 55 -5.39 7.41 3.28
C ILE A 55 -4.90 8.79 3.69
N GLN A 56 -5.72 9.81 3.46
CA GLN A 56 -5.48 11.13 4.01
C GLN A 56 -6.21 11.23 5.34
N LEU A 57 -5.47 11.49 6.42
CA LEU A 57 -6.06 11.69 7.72
C LEU A 57 -6.78 13.05 7.79
N PRO A 58 -7.92 13.14 8.50
CA PRO A 58 -8.68 14.39 8.63
C PRO A 58 -7.95 15.45 9.48
N ILE A 59 -6.86 15.07 10.14
CA ILE A 59 -6.01 15.94 10.94
C ILE A 59 -4.56 15.78 10.50
N GLU A 60 -3.76 16.84 10.63
CA GLU A 60 -2.32 16.71 10.59
C GLU A 60 -1.87 15.98 11.85
N VAL A 61 -1.21 14.85 11.66
CA VAL A 61 -0.53 14.15 12.75
C VAL A 61 0.86 14.75 12.83
N GLU A 62 1.03 15.74 13.69
CA GLU A 62 2.38 16.13 14.07
C GLU A 62 3.00 14.97 14.84
N ALA A 63 4.16 14.49 14.37
CA ALA A 63 5.04 13.67 15.19
C ALA A 63 5.58 14.56 16.31
N GLY A 64 4.78 14.74 17.36
CA GLY A 64 5.25 15.33 18.60
C GLY A 64 6.44 14.53 19.12
N PRO A 65 7.28 15.12 19.98
CA PRO A 65 8.39 14.38 20.58
C PRO A 65 7.85 13.08 21.19
N GLU A 66 8.53 11.96 20.92
CA GLU A 66 8.17 10.67 21.51
C GLU A 66 7.98 10.87 23.01
N LYS A 67 6.74 10.69 23.46
CA LYS A 67 6.41 10.88 24.85
C LYS A 67 6.92 9.66 25.62
N ILE A 68 8.13 9.78 26.17
CA ILE A 68 8.65 8.80 27.12
C ILE A 68 7.79 8.92 28.39
N ILE A 69 6.92 7.94 28.61
CA ILE A 69 6.10 7.86 29.82
C ILE A 69 6.83 6.93 30.79
N GLU A 70 7.38 7.47 31.87
CA GLU A 70 7.88 6.65 32.97
C GLU A 70 6.71 5.93 33.64
N LEU A 71 6.75 4.60 33.59
CA LEU A 71 5.78 3.75 34.27
C LEU A 71 6.18 3.63 35.74
N THR A 72 5.28 4.05 36.63
CA THR A 72 5.46 3.91 38.09
C THR A 72 4.38 3.00 38.66
N ALA A 73 4.52 2.58 39.91
CA ALA A 73 3.50 1.80 40.61
C ALA A 73 2.14 2.54 40.76
N LYS A 74 2.12 3.86 40.53
CA LYS A 74 0.90 4.69 40.52
C LYS A 74 0.35 4.93 39.12
N THR A 75 0.95 4.36 38.09
CA THR A 75 0.38 4.45 36.74
C THR A 75 -0.89 3.60 36.71
N PRO A 76 -2.03 4.10 36.19
CA PRO A 76 -3.33 3.40 36.22
C PRO A 76 -3.34 1.98 35.62
N LEU A 77 -2.34 1.65 34.81
CA LEU A 77 -2.07 0.30 34.32
C LEU A 77 -1.80 -0.72 35.45
N PHE A 78 -1.26 -0.26 36.58
CA PHE A 78 -0.90 -1.07 37.74
C PHE A 78 -1.83 -0.88 38.94
N GLU A 79 -2.72 0.12 38.92
CA GLU A 79 -3.64 0.44 40.02
C GLU A 79 -4.74 -0.62 40.25
N TYR A 80 -4.92 -1.56 39.31
CA TYR A 80 -5.91 -2.64 39.43
C TYR A 80 -5.37 -3.95 40.03
N TRP A 81 -4.14 -3.97 40.54
CA TRP A 81 -3.49 -5.18 41.07
C TRP A 81 -3.31 -5.18 42.60
N TYR A 82 -4.27 -4.62 43.35
CA TYR A 82 -4.36 -4.76 44.81
C TYR A 82 -5.79 -5.00 45.27
#